data_AF-A0A8T2W9J3-F1
#
_entry.id   AF-A0A8T2W9J3-F1
#
_cell.length_a   1.000
_cell.length_b   1.000
_cell.length_c   1.000
_cell.angle_alpha   90.00
_cell.angle_beta   90.00
_cell.angle_gamma   90.00
#
_symmetry.space_group_name_H-M   'P 1'
#
loop_
_entity.id
_entity.type
_entity.pdbx_description
1 polymer ?
#
loop_
_entity_poly.entity_id
_entity_poly.type
_entity_poly.pdbx_seq_one_letter_code
_entity_poly.pdbx_strand_id
1 'polypeptide(L)'
;MGSHQIPPELDLLLQEEHAPWEAIAGDVESGLPPEIHLKTLLAIHPDDILRTLASQGVTKLGEFKIKSSIAFPAFKGSSIITVGSPHRIIDHERIWRQEVSHRAGPEIIKAQQAGGGWNDDILVEAFVINVAEAADPDKDGLLQPLLHEDLTLSLTGLLATPRGAFSVGFEVLALLAMAPFIVLEQGTLAAYGVAGWLSVWNSLDIATYAIQISLSVMHLSRIGLGSSTLSLLLALQCIFLMFRLQYFSRTFKSTRFSFLDAIRDVLVEIKYFFALLLIIMLGFASAFAILFRNDQEVNHFDTLPHAFLKIYSSQSGLDYTEMLSSSVPLPATLLNVAYAFIMGMVLVNLLVGIMSNALNRVTQHEALKLLLHKAQVIDELEATLPRWLEDRYEAEWYPRHIHVLRIDPDRIDRVDLDALWAPQQNTGDAGKSESSGWGNEQHVVARLDEIQAALMQLTAQMQKHQLITGGHSSTANCLNEI
;
A
#
# COMPACT_ATOMS: atom_id res chain seq x y z
N MET A 1 -52.29 42.23 13.69
CA MET A 1 -52.21 43.32 14.70
C MET A 1 -52.29 42.67 16.07
N GLY A 2 -51.33 42.72 16.98
CA GLY A 2 -50.08 43.49 17.00
C GLY A 2 -48.88 42.62 17.40
N SER A 3 -47.76 42.96 16.79
CA SER A 3 -46.40 42.50 17.05
C SER A 3 -45.95 42.91 18.46
N HIS A 4 -45.53 41.94 19.28
CA HIS A 4 -44.67 42.25 20.42
C HIS A 4 -43.24 42.44 19.90
N GLN A 5 -42.79 43.70 19.88
CA GLN A 5 -41.40 44.08 19.67
C GLN A 5 -40.56 43.59 20.86
N ILE A 6 -39.52 42.83 20.55
CA ILE A 6 -38.41 42.52 21.46
C ILE A 6 -37.63 43.84 21.66
N PRO A 7 -37.18 44.17 22.89
CA PRO A 7 -36.43 45.39 23.14
C PRO A 7 -35.09 45.40 22.36
N PRO A 8 -34.67 46.54 21.80
CA PRO A 8 -33.50 46.65 20.92
C PRO A 8 -32.14 46.47 21.62
N GLU A 9 -32.13 46.19 22.93
CA GLU A 9 -30.92 45.87 23.68
C GLU A 9 -30.56 44.37 23.65
N LEU A 10 -31.49 43.49 23.23
CA LEU A 10 -31.22 42.03 23.17
C LEU A 10 -30.60 41.58 21.83
N ASP A 11 -30.75 42.38 20.76
CA ASP A 11 -30.11 42.13 19.46
C ASP A 11 -28.63 42.50 19.43
N LEU A 12 -28.15 43.27 20.42
CA LEU A 12 -26.72 43.62 20.57
C LEU A 12 -25.89 42.52 21.27
N LEU A 13 -26.52 41.52 21.87
CA LEU A 13 -25.82 40.35 22.46
C LEU A 13 -25.81 39.12 21.54
N LEU A 14 -26.44 39.22 20.35
CA LEU A 14 -26.51 38.15 19.36
C LEU A 14 -25.85 38.52 18.02
N GLN A 15 -25.16 39.66 17.94
CA GLN A 15 -24.26 39.98 16.82
C GLN A 15 -22.81 39.70 17.21
N GLU A 16 -22.23 38.72 16.51
CA GLU A 16 -20.80 38.56 16.21
C GLU A 16 -19.78 38.89 17.30
N GLU A 17 -19.21 37.85 17.89
CA GLU A 17 -17.76 37.71 17.86
C GLU A 17 -17.44 36.33 17.31
N HIS A 18 -16.82 36.28 16.14
CA HIS A 18 -16.04 35.13 15.70
C HIS A 18 -15.20 34.67 16.90
N ALA A 19 -15.33 33.39 17.25
CA ALA A 19 -14.58 32.84 18.36
C ALA A 19 -13.09 33.16 18.18
N PRO A 20 -12.36 33.61 19.22
CA PRO A 20 -10.95 33.97 19.14
C PRO A 20 -10.00 32.80 18.80
N TRP A 21 -10.54 31.67 18.33
CA TRP A 21 -9.85 30.43 18.00
C TRP A 21 -8.86 30.57 16.84
N GLU A 22 -9.11 31.42 15.84
CA GLU A 22 -8.17 31.65 14.74
C GLU A 22 -6.84 32.27 15.20
N ALA A 23 -6.88 33.12 16.23
CA ALA A 23 -5.67 33.71 16.84
C ALA A 23 -4.88 32.67 17.65
N ILE A 24 -5.58 31.71 18.26
CA ILE A 24 -5.02 30.68 19.14
C ILE A 24 -4.41 29.53 18.33
N ALA A 25 -5.07 29.11 17.25
CA ALA A 25 -4.54 28.13 16.33
C ALA A 25 -3.28 28.64 15.61
N GLY A 26 -3.25 29.92 15.24
CA GLY A 26 -2.09 30.57 14.63
C GLY A 26 -0.86 30.63 15.54
N ASP A 27 -1.05 30.87 16.84
CA ASP A 27 0.05 30.93 17.81
C ASP A 27 0.58 29.52 18.18
N VAL A 28 -0.29 28.51 18.25
CA VAL A 28 0.09 27.10 18.54
C VAL A 28 0.86 26.45 17.38
N GLU A 29 0.58 26.82 16.13
CA GLU A 29 1.26 26.29 14.93
C GLU A 29 2.67 26.86 14.71
N SER A 30 3.04 27.95 15.39
CA SER A 30 4.29 28.67 15.14
C SER A 30 5.55 28.12 15.84
N GLY A 31 5.47 27.04 16.63
CA GLY A 31 6.71 26.45 17.18
C GLY A 31 6.63 25.46 18.35
N LEU A 32 5.57 24.65 18.49
CA LEU A 32 5.50 23.67 19.59
C LEU A 32 5.76 22.21 19.13
N PRO A 33 6.43 21.38 19.96
CA PRO A 33 6.82 20.01 19.62
C PRO A 33 5.61 19.05 19.47
N PRO A 34 5.77 17.92 18.76
CA PRO A 34 4.68 17.05 18.29
C PRO A 34 3.88 16.30 19.37
N GLU A 35 4.28 16.36 20.64
CA GLU A 35 3.52 15.79 21.77
C GLU A 35 3.08 16.91 22.71
N ILE A 36 1.90 17.50 22.45
CA ILE A 36 1.35 18.52 23.33
C ILE A 36 0.43 17.85 24.34
N HIS A 37 0.87 17.74 25.59
CA HIS A 37 0.00 17.35 26.69
C HIS A 37 -1.10 18.40 26.89
N LEU A 38 -2.35 17.94 27.11
CA LEU A 38 -3.51 18.79 27.41
C LEU A 38 -3.24 19.83 28.51
N LYS A 39 -2.37 19.48 29.47
CA LYS A 39 -1.93 20.37 30.55
C LYS A 39 -1.18 21.60 30.05
N THR A 40 -0.40 21.46 28.98
CA THR A 40 0.34 22.56 28.34
C THR A 40 -0.61 23.44 27.53
N LEU A 41 -1.55 22.83 26.80
CA LEU A 41 -2.60 23.55 26.06
C LEU A 41 -3.50 24.39 26.99
N LEU A 42 -3.94 23.82 28.12
CA LEU A 42 -4.71 24.51 29.16
C LEU A 42 -3.94 25.68 29.80
N ALA A 43 -2.61 25.63 29.84
CA ALA A 43 -1.78 26.70 30.40
C ALA A 43 -1.62 27.89 29.44
N ILE A 44 -1.74 27.64 28.13
CA ILE A 44 -1.53 28.66 27.10
C ILE A 44 -2.86 29.35 26.75
N HIS A 45 -3.96 28.58 26.60
CA HIS A 45 -5.27 29.12 26.22
C HIS A 45 -6.40 28.59 27.12
N PRO A 46 -6.43 29.01 28.40
CA PRO A 46 -7.37 28.47 29.38
C PRO A 46 -8.83 28.74 29.02
N ASP A 47 -9.17 29.96 28.59
CA ASP A 47 -10.57 30.37 28.44
C ASP A 47 -11.25 29.72 27.22
N ASP A 48 -10.53 29.54 26.11
CA ASP A 48 -11.09 28.99 24.87
C ASP A 48 -11.22 27.47 24.89
N ILE A 49 -10.27 26.79 25.53
CA ILE A 49 -10.38 25.37 25.81
C ILE A 49 -11.54 25.13 26.79
N LEU A 50 -11.69 25.96 27.83
CA LEU A 50 -12.82 25.85 28.76
C LEU A 50 -14.17 26.11 28.08
N ARG A 51 -14.27 27.05 27.13
CA ARG A 51 -15.48 27.29 26.33
C ARG A 51 -15.84 26.12 25.43
N THR A 52 -14.85 25.51 24.77
CA THR A 52 -15.06 24.36 23.87
C THR A 52 -15.39 23.09 24.65
N LEU A 53 -14.69 22.88 25.77
CA LEU A 53 -15.03 21.85 26.74
C LEU A 53 -16.48 22.01 27.19
N ALA A 54 -16.92 23.25 27.51
CA ALA A 54 -18.27 23.57 27.99
C ALA A 54 -19.37 23.37 26.94
N SER A 55 -19.09 23.59 25.65
CA SER A 55 -20.10 23.52 24.59
C SER A 55 -20.26 22.12 23.96
N GLN A 56 -19.17 21.35 23.85
CA GLN A 56 -19.17 20.08 23.10
C GLN A 56 -18.69 18.87 23.92
N GLY A 57 -17.93 19.10 24.99
CA GLY A 57 -17.28 18.04 25.77
C GLY A 57 -18.06 17.58 27.00
N VAL A 58 -19.21 18.18 27.29
CA VAL A 58 -19.90 18.00 28.57
C VAL A 58 -21.17 17.16 28.43
N THR A 59 -21.26 16.08 29.20
CA THR A 59 -22.53 15.38 29.45
C THR A 59 -23.08 15.80 30.81
N LYS A 60 -24.35 16.22 30.88
CA LYS A 60 -25.03 16.49 32.15
C LYS A 60 -25.26 15.18 32.90
N LEU A 61 -24.69 15.05 34.10
CA LEU A 61 -24.86 13.88 34.97
C LEU A 61 -26.17 13.91 35.74
N GLY A 62 -26.62 15.11 36.13
CA GLY A 62 -27.83 15.30 36.92
C GLY A 62 -27.89 16.67 37.60
N GLU A 63 -28.97 16.92 38.31
CA GLU A 63 -29.21 18.15 39.08
C GLU A 63 -29.52 17.78 40.52
N PHE A 64 -29.06 18.60 41.47
CA PHE A 64 -29.36 18.40 42.88
C PHE A 64 -29.40 19.72 43.64
N LYS A 65 -30.17 19.75 44.73
CA LYS A 65 -30.39 20.96 45.52
C LYS A 65 -29.38 21.10 46.65
N ILE A 66 -28.67 22.22 46.74
CA ILE A 66 -27.75 22.53 47.83
C ILE A 66 -28.20 23.83 48.47
N LYS A 67 -28.01 23.97 49.79
CA LYS A 67 -28.26 25.23 50.48
C LYS A 67 -27.31 26.33 49.96
N SER A 68 -27.90 27.47 49.59
CA SER A 68 -27.21 28.70 49.16
C SER A 68 -26.04 29.08 50.08
N SER A 69 -26.23 28.98 51.39
CA SER A 69 -25.23 29.27 52.42
C SER A 69 -23.95 28.43 52.31
N ILE A 70 -24.03 27.22 51.74
CA ILE A 70 -22.88 26.33 51.56
C ILE A 70 -22.32 26.50 50.15
N ALA A 71 -23.20 26.63 49.16
CA ALA A 71 -22.81 26.75 47.77
C ALA A 71 -22.06 28.06 47.50
N PHE A 72 -22.62 29.24 47.84
CA PHE A 72 -21.98 30.51 47.49
C PHE A 72 -20.55 30.66 48.05
N PRO A 73 -20.25 30.29 49.31
CA PRO A 73 -18.89 30.33 49.82
C PRO A 73 -17.97 29.30 49.17
N ALA A 74 -18.49 28.13 48.77
CA ALA A 74 -17.69 27.12 48.08
C ALA A 74 -17.28 27.56 46.67
N PHE A 75 -18.16 28.29 45.97
CA PHE A 75 -17.91 28.79 44.61
C PHE A 75 -17.06 30.07 44.60
N LYS A 76 -17.03 30.87 45.67
CA LYS A 76 -16.23 32.11 45.80
C LYS A 76 -16.37 33.08 44.60
N GLY A 77 -17.55 33.12 43.97
CA GLY A 77 -17.81 33.93 42.77
C GLY A 77 -17.32 33.33 41.44
N SER A 78 -16.79 32.10 41.45
CA SER A 78 -16.42 31.34 40.26
C SER A 78 -17.35 30.13 40.08
N SER A 79 -17.81 29.88 38.86
CA SER A 79 -18.85 28.88 38.56
C SER A 79 -18.35 27.44 38.48
N ILE A 80 -17.03 27.18 38.52
CA ILE A 80 -16.46 25.89 38.17
C ILE A 80 -15.63 25.33 39.33
N ILE A 81 -16.15 24.29 39.97
CA ILE A 81 -15.41 23.41 40.87
C ILE A 81 -15.09 22.15 40.07
N THR A 82 -13.86 21.62 40.15
CA THR A 82 -13.44 20.42 39.42
C THR A 82 -13.15 19.26 40.36
N VAL A 83 -13.61 18.05 39.98
CA VAL A 83 -13.36 16.78 40.69
C VAL A 83 -12.96 15.72 39.66
N GLY A 84 -11.81 15.09 39.86
CA GLY A 84 -11.36 13.97 39.01
C GLY A 84 -11.97 12.64 39.49
N SER A 85 -12.41 11.80 38.54
CA SER A 85 -12.88 10.44 38.82
C SER A 85 -12.37 9.48 37.75
N PRO A 86 -11.92 8.26 38.11
CA PRO A 86 -11.57 7.22 37.14
C PRO A 86 -12.80 6.55 36.49
N HIS A 87 -14.02 6.80 36.99
CA HIS A 87 -15.26 6.22 36.46
C HIS A 87 -16.17 7.32 35.91
N ARG A 88 -16.79 7.07 34.74
CA ARG A 88 -17.74 7.99 34.09
C ARG A 88 -19.05 8.12 34.87
N ILE A 89 -19.54 7.01 35.42
CA ILE A 89 -20.77 6.97 36.24
C ILE A 89 -20.33 6.97 37.70
N ILE A 90 -20.64 8.07 38.38
CA ILE A 90 -20.43 8.21 39.82
C ILE A 90 -21.72 8.66 40.48
N ASP A 91 -21.84 8.41 41.77
CA ASP A 91 -22.83 9.03 42.63
C ASP A 91 -22.50 10.52 42.79
N HIS A 92 -22.88 11.28 41.76
CA HIS A 92 -22.51 12.67 41.57
C HIS A 92 -23.02 13.53 42.73
N GLU A 93 -24.25 13.30 43.19
CA GLU A 93 -24.83 14.07 44.29
C GLU A 93 -24.01 13.92 45.57
N ARG A 94 -23.67 12.70 45.99
CA ARG A 94 -22.92 12.47 47.22
C ARG A 94 -21.52 13.07 47.16
N ILE A 95 -20.81 12.85 46.05
CA ILE A 95 -19.43 13.31 45.87
C ILE A 95 -19.38 14.84 45.81
N TRP A 96 -20.25 15.48 45.02
CA TRP A 96 -20.28 16.92 44.93
C TRP A 96 -20.75 17.58 46.22
N ARG A 97 -21.71 17.01 46.96
CA ARG A 97 -22.10 17.51 48.29
C ARG A 97 -20.93 17.49 49.27
N GLN A 98 -20.14 16.41 49.26
CA GLN A 98 -18.96 16.29 50.12
C GLN A 98 -17.90 17.33 49.75
N GLU A 99 -17.62 17.51 48.46
CA GLU A 99 -16.61 18.47 47.99
C GLU A 99 -17.02 19.91 48.25
N VAL A 100 -18.27 20.28 47.96
CA VAL A 100 -18.83 21.62 48.22
C VAL A 100 -18.80 21.93 49.72
N SER A 101 -19.16 20.96 50.57
CA SER A 101 -19.09 21.12 52.04
C SER A 101 -17.66 21.27 52.55
N HIS A 102 -16.72 20.52 51.98
CA HIS A 102 -15.30 20.62 52.32
C HIS A 102 -14.73 22.00 51.97
N ARG A 103 -15.08 22.55 50.80
CA ARG A 103 -14.58 23.86 50.33
C ARG A 103 -15.23 25.07 51.01
N ALA A 104 -16.47 24.95 51.47
CA ALA A 104 -17.13 26.00 52.25
C ALA A 104 -16.43 26.26 53.60
N GLY A 105 -15.67 25.29 54.12
CA GLY A 105 -14.91 25.40 55.35
C GLY A 105 -15.75 25.20 56.63
N PRO A 106 -15.12 24.72 57.72
CA PRO A 106 -15.84 24.31 58.94
C PRO A 106 -16.46 25.48 59.71
N GLU A 107 -15.98 26.71 59.54
CA GLU A 107 -16.48 27.90 60.24
C GLU A 107 -17.85 28.35 59.72
N ILE A 108 -18.10 28.20 58.41
CA ILE A 108 -19.37 28.57 57.78
C ILE A 108 -20.46 27.57 58.15
N ILE A 109 -20.11 26.28 58.24
CA ILE A 109 -21.03 25.22 58.69
C ILE A 109 -21.47 25.48 60.15
N LYS A 110 -20.55 25.93 61.01
CA LYS A 110 -20.85 26.34 62.40
C LYS A 110 -21.70 27.61 62.47
N ALA A 111 -21.41 28.61 61.63
CA ALA A 111 -22.21 29.84 61.55
C ALA A 111 -23.65 29.57 61.08
N GLN A 112 -23.84 28.60 60.19
CA GLN A 112 -25.17 28.19 59.74
C GLN A 112 -25.97 27.44 60.82
N GLN A 113 -25.30 26.62 61.65
CA GLN A 113 -25.93 25.99 62.82
C GLN A 113 -26.34 27.01 63.89
N ALA A 114 -25.72 28.20 63.90
CA ALA A 114 -26.08 29.31 64.77
C ALA A 114 -27.25 30.17 64.25
N GLY A 115 -27.88 29.79 63.13
CA GLY A 115 -29.12 30.40 62.64
C GLY A 115 -28.96 31.71 61.85
N GLY A 116 -27.72 32.10 61.51
CA GLY A 116 -27.44 33.31 60.72
C GLY A 116 -27.13 32.98 59.26
N GLY A 117 -28.09 33.19 58.35
CA GLY A 117 -27.85 33.12 56.91
C GLY A 117 -29.07 32.82 56.06
N TRP A 118 -28.99 33.13 54.76
CA TRP A 118 -29.96 32.75 53.74
C TRP A 118 -29.96 31.22 53.62
N ASN A 119 -31.12 30.57 53.76
CA ASN A 119 -31.23 29.10 53.86
C ASN A 119 -32.00 28.49 52.69
N ASP A 120 -32.06 29.21 51.57
CA ASP A 120 -32.78 28.76 50.37
C ASP A 120 -31.97 27.68 49.65
N ASP A 121 -32.67 26.66 49.16
CA ASP A 121 -32.10 25.62 48.32
C ASP A 121 -31.89 26.17 46.90
N ILE A 122 -30.66 26.11 46.41
CA ILE A 122 -30.32 26.40 45.02
C ILE A 122 -30.10 25.10 44.24
N LEU A 123 -30.54 25.10 42.98
CA LEU A 123 -30.33 23.99 42.07
C LEU A 123 -28.92 24.08 41.49
N VAL A 124 -28.14 23.00 41.60
CA VAL A 124 -26.80 22.89 41.04
C VAL A 124 -26.78 21.74 40.04
N GLU A 125 -26.15 21.97 38.89
CA GLU A 125 -26.01 20.98 37.83
C GLU A 125 -24.61 20.34 37.88
N ALA A 126 -24.56 19.02 37.78
CA ALA A 126 -23.32 18.25 37.68
C ALA A 126 -23.06 17.83 36.24
N PHE A 127 -21.81 17.93 35.84
CA PHE A 127 -21.34 17.74 34.48
C PHE A 127 -20.13 16.79 34.47
N VAL A 128 -20.03 15.91 33.47
CA VAL A 128 -18.87 15.04 33.24
C VAL A 128 -18.25 15.31 31.89
N ILE A 129 -16.91 15.36 31.88
CA ILE A 129 -16.09 15.49 30.68
C ILE A 129 -15.22 14.24 30.61
N ASN A 130 -15.28 13.50 29.51
CA ASN A 130 -14.40 12.34 29.31
C ASN A 130 -13.06 12.80 28.74
N VAL A 131 -12.00 12.66 29.52
CA VAL A 131 -10.64 13.09 29.14
C VAL A 131 -9.76 11.91 28.72
N ALA A 132 -10.14 10.68 29.07
CA ALA A 132 -9.28 9.49 28.91
C ALA A 132 -9.08 9.05 27.45
N GLU A 133 -9.94 9.50 26.53
CA GLU A 133 -9.93 9.12 25.10
C GLU A 133 -10.13 10.34 24.20
N ALA A 134 -9.84 11.56 24.68
CA ALA A 134 -10.10 12.79 23.94
C ALA A 134 -9.37 12.86 22.58
N ALA A 135 -8.27 12.11 22.42
CA ALA A 135 -7.45 12.03 21.20
C ALA A 135 -7.62 10.72 20.42
N ASP A 136 -8.51 9.81 20.83
CA ASP A 136 -8.71 8.51 20.18
C ASP A 136 -9.41 8.70 18.82
N PRO A 137 -8.78 8.36 17.67
CA PRO A 137 -9.31 8.65 16.33
C PRO A 137 -10.56 7.83 15.95
N ASP A 138 -10.76 6.67 16.57
CA ASP A 138 -11.81 5.69 16.22
C ASP A 138 -13.13 5.90 16.99
N LYS A 139 -13.12 6.76 17.99
CA LYS A 139 -14.30 7.15 18.77
C LYS A 139 -14.53 8.64 18.57
N ASP A 140 -15.73 9.13 18.83
CA ASP A 140 -16.07 10.57 18.79
C ASP A 140 -15.30 11.37 19.86
N GLY A 141 -13.97 11.38 19.75
CA GLY A 141 -13.03 11.99 20.65
C GLY A 141 -13.13 13.49 20.55
N LEU A 142 -12.88 14.16 21.67
CA LEU A 142 -12.98 15.62 21.78
C LEU A 142 -12.09 16.39 20.79
N LEU A 143 -11.04 15.73 20.27
CA LEU A 143 -10.12 16.26 19.26
C LEU A 143 -10.42 15.74 17.84
N GLN A 144 -11.38 14.84 17.64
CA GLN A 144 -11.73 14.31 16.32
C GLN A 144 -12.20 15.40 15.33
N PRO A 145 -12.93 16.46 15.75
CA PRO A 145 -13.20 17.63 14.91
C PRO A 145 -11.92 18.38 14.49
N LEU A 146 -10.82 18.24 15.22
CA LEU A 146 -9.50 18.78 14.87
C LEU A 146 -8.70 17.82 13.98
N LEU A 147 -9.11 16.57 13.78
CA LEU A 147 -8.42 15.58 12.94
C LEU A 147 -9.07 15.38 11.57
N HIS A 148 -10.39 15.57 11.44
CA HIS A 148 -11.06 15.40 10.15
C HIS A 148 -10.94 16.66 9.29
N GLU A 149 -10.69 16.45 7.99
CA GLU A 149 -10.79 17.53 7.02
C GLU A 149 -12.24 18.00 6.96
N ASP A 150 -12.48 19.29 7.15
CA ASP A 150 -13.82 19.85 7.04
C ASP A 150 -14.28 19.80 5.58
N LEU A 151 -15.12 18.80 5.29
CA LEU A 151 -15.64 18.51 3.95
C LEU A 151 -16.59 19.61 3.43
N THR A 152 -17.01 20.54 4.29
CA THR A 152 -17.92 21.65 3.92
C THR A 152 -17.18 22.87 3.37
N LEU A 153 -15.86 22.95 3.58
CA LEU A 153 -15.06 24.08 3.11
C LEU A 153 -14.98 24.13 1.57
N SER A 154 -15.10 25.35 1.04
CA SER A 154 -14.78 25.66 -0.35
C SER A 154 -13.27 25.49 -0.60
N LEU A 155 -12.84 25.32 -1.86
CA LEU A 155 -11.41 25.16 -2.19
C LEU A 155 -10.54 26.32 -1.68
N THR A 156 -11.07 27.55 -1.71
CA THR A 156 -10.39 28.72 -1.14
C THR A 156 -10.27 28.66 0.38
N GLY A 157 -11.30 28.14 1.07
CA GLY A 157 -11.24 27.88 2.51
C GLY A 157 -10.29 26.74 2.86
N LEU A 158 -10.24 25.70 2.03
CA LEU A 158 -9.31 24.58 2.19
C LEU A 158 -7.86 25.04 2.05
N LEU A 159 -7.54 25.83 1.02
CA LEU A 159 -6.20 26.40 0.81
C LEU A 159 -5.77 27.39 1.91
N ALA A 160 -6.72 28.01 2.60
CA ALA A 160 -6.41 28.87 3.74
C ALA A 160 -5.95 28.07 4.96
N THR A 161 -6.32 26.79 5.06
CA THR A 161 -5.81 25.89 6.10
C THR A 161 -4.47 25.28 5.69
N PRO A 162 -3.48 25.17 6.58
CA PRO A 162 -2.19 24.58 6.23
C PRO A 162 -2.33 23.12 5.78
N ARG A 163 -3.22 22.35 6.42
CA ARG A 163 -3.49 20.95 6.05
C ARG A 163 -4.13 20.81 4.68
N GLY A 164 -5.12 21.65 4.37
CA GLY A 164 -5.74 21.67 3.05
C GLY A 164 -4.77 22.10 1.96
N ALA A 165 -3.91 23.08 2.24
CA ALA A 165 -2.82 23.46 1.34
C ALA A 165 -1.83 22.30 1.10
N PHE A 166 -1.45 21.55 2.14
CA PHE A 166 -0.62 20.35 1.98
C PHE A 166 -1.34 19.25 1.17
N SER A 167 -2.62 18.99 1.46
CA SER A 167 -3.42 17.99 0.74
C SER A 167 -3.48 18.29 -0.76
N VAL A 168 -3.85 19.53 -1.13
CA VAL A 168 -3.86 20.00 -2.52
C VAL A 168 -2.45 19.98 -3.11
N GLY A 169 -1.42 20.35 -2.34
CA GLY A 169 -0.03 20.29 -2.76
C GLY A 169 0.45 18.88 -3.13
N PHE A 170 0.15 17.88 -2.30
CA PHE A 170 0.46 16.47 -2.57
C PHE A 170 -0.30 15.94 -3.78
N GLU A 171 -1.54 16.38 -3.95
CA GLU A 171 -2.35 15.97 -5.08
C GLU A 171 -1.85 16.54 -6.41
N VAL A 172 -1.49 17.83 -6.43
CA VAL A 172 -0.84 18.47 -7.58
C VAL A 172 0.50 17.79 -7.87
N LEU A 173 1.29 17.50 -6.82
CA LEU A 173 2.53 16.76 -6.96
C LEU A 173 2.30 15.37 -7.57
N ALA A 174 1.26 14.65 -7.16
CA ALA A 174 0.91 13.35 -7.70
C ALA A 174 0.52 13.44 -9.19
N LEU A 175 -0.27 14.44 -9.59
CA LEU A 175 -0.60 14.69 -11.01
C LEU A 175 0.64 15.02 -11.83
N LEU A 176 1.51 15.90 -11.32
CA LEU A 176 2.77 16.26 -11.99
C LEU A 176 3.71 15.06 -12.12
N ALA A 177 3.77 14.20 -11.10
CA ALA A 177 4.56 12.96 -11.15
C ALA A 177 4.04 11.97 -12.20
N MET A 178 2.75 12.01 -12.55
CA MET A 178 2.18 11.16 -13.61
C MET A 178 2.44 11.69 -15.03
N ALA A 179 2.65 13.00 -15.20
CA ALA A 179 2.78 13.61 -16.53
C ALA A 179 3.92 13.03 -17.40
N PRO A 180 5.14 12.77 -16.89
CA PRO A 180 6.20 12.15 -17.70
C PRO A 180 5.80 10.76 -18.21
N PHE A 181 5.08 9.97 -17.41
CA PHE A 181 4.65 8.64 -17.83
C PHE A 181 3.59 8.71 -18.92
N ILE A 182 2.67 9.67 -18.86
CA ILE A 182 1.70 9.88 -19.95
C ILE A 182 2.42 10.22 -21.27
N VAL A 183 3.49 11.00 -21.21
CA VAL A 183 4.32 11.31 -22.41
C VAL A 183 5.01 10.05 -22.94
N LEU A 184 5.54 9.20 -22.05
CA LEU A 184 6.11 7.89 -22.44
C LEU A 184 5.05 7.03 -23.13
N GLU A 185 3.85 6.92 -22.56
CA GLU A 185 2.75 6.14 -23.16
C GLU A 185 2.30 6.66 -24.52
N GLN A 186 2.28 7.98 -24.71
CA GLN A 186 1.99 8.56 -26.02
C GLN A 186 3.05 8.21 -27.06
N GLY A 187 4.33 8.20 -26.66
CA GLY A 187 5.45 7.80 -27.50
C GLY A 187 5.38 6.32 -27.89
N THR A 188 5.13 5.43 -26.93
CA THR A 188 4.99 3.99 -27.20
C THR A 188 3.75 3.68 -28.04
N LEU A 189 2.63 4.38 -27.81
CA LEU A 189 1.44 4.24 -28.63
C LEU A 189 1.68 4.66 -30.09
N ALA A 190 2.47 5.71 -30.31
CA ALA A 190 2.86 6.17 -31.65
C ALA A 190 3.79 5.17 -32.36
N ALA A 191 4.70 4.52 -31.63
CA ALA A 191 5.66 3.56 -32.18
C ALA A 191 5.03 2.19 -32.49
N TYR A 192 4.24 1.62 -31.58
CA TYR A 192 3.70 0.26 -31.69
C TYR A 192 2.26 0.21 -32.23
N GLY A 193 1.56 1.35 -32.28
CA GLY A 193 0.15 1.43 -32.65
C GLY A 193 -0.80 0.84 -31.59
N VAL A 194 -2.10 1.08 -31.75
CA VAL A 194 -3.12 0.74 -30.73
C VAL A 194 -3.17 -0.76 -30.40
N ALA A 195 -3.04 -1.62 -31.41
CA ALA A 195 -3.12 -3.08 -31.21
C ALA A 195 -1.88 -3.68 -30.53
N GLY A 196 -0.70 -3.13 -30.81
CA GLY A 196 0.56 -3.54 -30.16
C GLY A 196 0.68 -2.98 -28.74
N TRP A 197 0.13 -1.79 -28.52
CA TRP A 197 0.17 -1.09 -27.24
C TRP A 197 -0.83 -1.63 -26.21
N LEU A 198 -1.93 -2.28 -26.60
CA LEU A 198 -2.95 -2.73 -25.65
C LEU A 198 -2.52 -3.98 -24.87
N SER A 199 -1.66 -3.77 -23.87
CA SER A 199 -1.14 -4.80 -22.96
C SER A 199 -1.86 -4.75 -21.61
N VAL A 200 -1.70 -5.80 -20.80
CA VAL A 200 -2.23 -5.85 -19.42
C VAL A 200 -1.69 -4.67 -18.59
N TRP A 201 -0.44 -4.29 -18.83
CA TRP A 201 0.25 -3.21 -18.10
C TRP A 201 -0.28 -1.85 -18.51
N ASN A 202 -0.45 -1.64 -19.80
CA ASN A 202 -0.93 -0.37 -20.31
C ASN A 202 -2.41 -0.18 -19.93
N SER A 203 -3.19 -1.26 -19.80
CA SER A 203 -4.54 -1.21 -19.25
C SER A 203 -4.57 -0.83 -17.76
N LEU A 204 -3.62 -1.35 -16.96
CA LEU A 204 -3.46 -0.96 -15.56
C LEU A 204 -3.07 0.52 -15.45
N ASP A 205 -2.19 0.98 -16.34
CA ASP A 205 -1.75 2.37 -16.36
C ASP A 205 -2.89 3.33 -16.74
N ILE A 206 -3.67 3.02 -17.78
CA ILE A 206 -4.89 3.77 -18.12
C ILE A 206 -5.83 3.84 -16.91
N ALA A 207 -6.04 2.72 -16.21
CA ALA A 207 -6.91 2.69 -15.03
C ALA A 207 -6.37 3.61 -13.92
N THR A 208 -5.06 3.60 -13.65
CA THR A 208 -4.43 4.46 -12.65
C THR A 208 -4.53 5.95 -13.00
N TYR A 209 -4.39 6.31 -14.28
CA TYR A 209 -4.55 7.69 -14.75
C TYR A 209 -6.00 8.15 -14.66
N ALA A 210 -6.95 7.31 -15.11
CA ALA A 210 -8.36 7.63 -15.06
C ALA A 210 -8.85 7.84 -13.62
N ILE A 211 -8.41 6.96 -12.69
CA ILE A 211 -8.75 7.10 -11.26
C ILE A 211 -8.07 8.33 -10.65
N GLN A 212 -6.79 8.58 -10.95
CA GLN A 212 -6.10 9.78 -10.44
C GLN A 212 -6.79 11.07 -10.88
N ILE A 213 -7.12 11.18 -12.18
CA ILE A 213 -7.84 12.35 -12.71
C ILE A 213 -9.21 12.48 -12.05
N SER A 214 -9.93 11.36 -11.85
CA SER A 214 -11.23 11.37 -11.20
C SER A 214 -11.13 11.82 -9.73
N LEU A 215 -10.16 11.31 -8.98
CA LEU A 215 -9.86 11.73 -7.61
C LEU A 215 -9.55 13.22 -7.55
N SER A 216 -8.73 13.70 -8.49
CA SER A 216 -8.36 15.11 -8.54
C SER A 216 -9.51 16.02 -8.88
N VAL A 217 -10.33 15.63 -9.86
CA VAL A 217 -11.56 16.38 -10.18
C VAL A 217 -12.48 16.39 -8.97
N MET A 218 -12.74 15.25 -8.31
CA MET A 218 -13.63 15.18 -7.16
C MET A 218 -13.14 16.00 -5.96
N HIS A 219 -11.83 15.96 -5.66
CA HIS A 219 -11.25 16.69 -4.54
C HIS A 219 -11.16 18.20 -4.82
N LEU A 220 -10.64 18.63 -5.97
CA LEU A 220 -10.55 20.06 -6.30
C LEU A 220 -11.92 20.71 -6.56
N SER A 221 -12.84 20.00 -7.21
CA SER A 221 -14.20 20.53 -7.42
C SER A 221 -15.04 20.50 -6.15
N ARG A 222 -14.57 19.81 -5.10
CA ARG A 222 -15.30 19.55 -3.85
C ARG A 222 -16.67 18.88 -4.09
N ILE A 223 -16.81 18.14 -5.19
CA ILE A 223 -18.04 17.43 -5.56
C ILE A 223 -17.99 16.01 -5.01
N GLY A 224 -18.98 15.64 -4.19
CA GLY A 224 -19.16 14.25 -3.75
C GLY A 224 -18.14 13.77 -2.72
N LEU A 225 -17.54 14.67 -1.93
CA LEU A 225 -16.56 14.33 -0.89
C LEU A 225 -17.10 13.38 0.20
N GLY A 226 -18.38 13.50 0.53
CA GLY A 226 -19.06 12.61 1.47
C GLY A 226 -19.53 11.29 0.86
N SER A 227 -19.25 11.03 -0.42
CA SER A 227 -19.70 9.80 -1.08
C SER A 227 -18.71 8.65 -0.84
N SER A 228 -19.24 7.45 -0.61
CA SER A 228 -18.43 6.21 -0.51
C SER A 228 -17.59 5.96 -1.77
N THR A 229 -17.95 6.59 -2.89
CA THR A 229 -17.23 6.53 -4.15
C THR A 229 -15.82 7.11 -4.04
N LEU A 230 -15.62 8.21 -3.31
CA LEU A 230 -14.28 8.80 -3.14
C LEU A 230 -13.37 7.83 -2.39
N SER A 231 -13.84 7.31 -1.27
CA SER A 231 -13.08 6.33 -0.46
C SER A 231 -12.78 5.06 -1.25
N LEU A 232 -13.73 4.59 -2.06
CA LEU A 232 -13.53 3.43 -2.94
C LEU A 232 -12.46 3.69 -3.99
N LEU A 233 -12.53 4.84 -4.68
CA LEU A 233 -11.55 5.21 -5.70
C LEU A 233 -10.15 5.37 -5.10
N LEU A 234 -10.04 5.97 -3.90
CA LEU A 234 -8.77 6.10 -3.19
C LEU A 234 -8.18 4.73 -2.83
N ALA A 235 -9.00 3.83 -2.30
CA ALA A 235 -8.59 2.47 -1.95
C ALA A 235 -8.12 1.67 -3.19
N LEU A 236 -8.88 1.76 -4.29
CA LEU A 236 -8.52 1.14 -5.57
C LEU A 236 -7.21 1.72 -6.13
N GLN A 237 -7.04 3.04 -6.04
CA GLN A 237 -5.83 3.71 -6.51
C GLN A 237 -4.59 3.22 -5.75
N CYS A 238 -4.66 3.11 -4.42
CA CYS A 238 -3.57 2.56 -3.63
C CYS A 238 -3.18 1.15 -4.07
N ILE A 239 -4.17 0.29 -4.32
CA ILE A 239 -3.91 -1.08 -4.79
C ILE A 239 -3.27 -1.07 -6.18
N PHE A 240 -3.80 -0.29 -7.14
CA PHE A 240 -3.26 -0.24 -8.48
C PHE A 240 -1.84 0.35 -8.54
N LEU A 241 -1.54 1.36 -7.72
CA LEU A 241 -0.18 1.90 -7.61
C LEU A 241 0.80 0.85 -7.07
N MET A 242 0.38 0.01 -6.12
CA MET A 242 1.20 -1.12 -5.64
C MET A 242 1.45 -2.16 -6.73
N PHE A 243 0.48 -2.45 -7.59
CA PHE A 243 0.69 -3.31 -8.76
C PHE A 243 1.59 -2.64 -9.82
N ARG A 244 1.45 -1.33 -10.04
CA ARG A 244 2.32 -0.57 -10.94
C ARG A 244 3.77 -0.59 -10.46
N LEU A 245 4.01 -0.53 -9.15
CA LEU A 245 5.37 -0.66 -8.59
C LEU A 245 6.05 -1.98 -8.99
N GLN A 246 5.28 -3.06 -9.14
CA GLN A 246 5.80 -4.35 -9.60
C GLN A 246 6.25 -4.33 -11.07
N TYR A 247 5.78 -3.41 -11.90
CA TYR A 247 6.30 -3.25 -13.26
C TYR A 247 7.82 -3.01 -13.24
N PHE A 248 8.27 -2.12 -12.34
CA PHE A 248 9.68 -1.78 -12.21
C PHE A 248 10.53 -2.90 -11.61
N SER A 249 9.94 -3.88 -10.94
CA SER A 249 10.69 -5.00 -10.35
C SER A 249 11.30 -5.92 -11.42
N ARG A 250 10.74 -5.93 -12.63
CA ARG A 250 11.13 -6.78 -13.77
C ARG A 250 12.56 -6.58 -14.26
N THR A 251 13.13 -5.40 -14.05
CA THR A 251 14.46 -5.04 -14.56
C THR A 251 15.58 -5.43 -13.58
N PHE A 252 15.24 -5.68 -12.31
CA PHE A 252 16.23 -5.96 -11.26
C PHE A 252 16.65 -7.43 -11.23
N LYS A 253 17.96 -7.67 -11.34
CA LYS A 253 18.57 -9.01 -11.31
C LYS A 253 18.36 -9.75 -9.98
N SER A 254 18.12 -9.04 -8.87
CA SER A 254 17.85 -9.66 -7.55
C SER A 254 16.44 -10.22 -7.45
N THR A 255 15.50 -9.62 -8.19
CA THR A 255 14.11 -10.07 -8.34
C THR A 255 14.02 -10.80 -9.67
N ARG A 256 14.78 -11.90 -9.83
CA ARG A 256 14.86 -12.66 -11.10
C ARG A 256 13.49 -13.06 -11.65
N PHE A 257 12.50 -13.15 -10.77
CA PHE A 257 11.14 -13.55 -11.05
C PHE A 257 10.27 -12.32 -11.37
N SER A 258 9.88 -12.15 -12.64
CA SER A 258 8.76 -11.25 -12.99
C SER A 258 7.49 -11.84 -12.40
N PHE A 259 7.23 -11.49 -11.14
CA PHE A 259 6.24 -12.15 -10.28
C PHE A 259 4.85 -12.14 -10.91
N LEU A 260 4.45 -11.01 -11.49
CA LEU A 260 3.14 -10.89 -12.10
C LEU A 260 3.00 -11.64 -13.43
N ASP A 261 4.06 -11.69 -14.25
CA ASP A 261 4.01 -12.51 -15.48
C ASP A 261 3.96 -14.00 -15.15
N ALA A 262 4.72 -14.42 -14.15
CA ALA A 262 4.70 -15.80 -13.72
C ALA A 262 3.36 -16.18 -13.07
N ILE A 263 2.77 -15.31 -12.25
CA ILE A 263 1.40 -15.51 -11.74
C ILE A 263 0.41 -15.59 -12.90
N ARG A 264 0.49 -14.68 -13.87
CA ARG A 264 -0.40 -14.69 -15.03
C ARG A 264 -0.27 -15.99 -15.82
N ASP A 265 0.95 -16.43 -16.11
CA ASP A 265 1.22 -17.66 -16.84
C ASP A 265 0.68 -18.88 -16.06
N VAL A 266 0.90 -18.93 -14.74
CA VAL A 266 0.37 -19.98 -13.85
C VAL A 266 -1.16 -19.94 -13.83
N LEU A 267 -1.79 -18.77 -13.67
CA LEU A 267 -3.25 -18.61 -13.65
C LEU A 267 -3.89 -19.06 -14.96
N VAL A 268 -3.26 -18.77 -16.11
CA VAL A 268 -3.73 -19.23 -17.43
C VAL A 268 -3.68 -20.75 -17.53
N GLU A 269 -2.68 -21.39 -16.93
CA GLU A 269 -2.58 -22.83 -16.87
C GLU A 269 -3.65 -23.47 -15.97
N ILE A 270 -3.93 -22.87 -14.80
CA ILE A 270 -4.88 -23.42 -13.82
C ILE A 270 -6.31 -22.88 -13.97
N LYS A 271 -6.60 -22.10 -15.02
CA LYS A 271 -7.91 -21.45 -15.22
C LYS A 271 -9.09 -22.42 -15.24
N TYR A 272 -8.92 -23.60 -15.83
CA TYR A 272 -9.97 -24.62 -15.88
C TYR A 272 -10.20 -25.27 -14.51
N PHE A 273 -9.13 -25.41 -13.72
CA PHE A 273 -9.24 -25.88 -12.36
C PHE A 273 -9.96 -24.85 -11.47
N PHE A 274 -9.65 -23.55 -11.62
CA PHE A 274 -10.40 -22.48 -10.95
C PHE A 274 -11.87 -22.46 -11.35
N ALA A 275 -12.19 -22.64 -12.64
CA ALA A 275 -13.57 -22.72 -13.09
C ALA A 275 -14.30 -23.90 -12.45
N LEU A 276 -13.66 -25.07 -12.34
CA LEU A 276 -14.20 -26.23 -11.63
C LEU A 276 -14.43 -25.92 -10.13
N LEU A 277 -13.47 -25.25 -9.48
CA LEU A 277 -13.57 -24.84 -8.08
C LEU A 277 -14.78 -23.90 -7.85
N LEU A 278 -14.96 -22.91 -8.73
CA LEU A 278 -16.11 -21.99 -8.66
C LEU A 278 -17.44 -22.71 -8.87
N ILE A 279 -17.52 -23.65 -9.82
CA ILE A 279 -18.74 -24.45 -10.05
C ILE A 279 -19.09 -25.29 -8.83
N ILE A 280 -18.10 -25.96 -8.22
CA ILE A 280 -18.30 -26.75 -7.01
C ILE A 280 -18.75 -25.85 -5.84
N MET A 281 -18.09 -24.71 -5.63
CA MET A 281 -18.50 -23.74 -4.61
C MET A 281 -19.92 -23.21 -4.82
N LEU A 282 -20.30 -22.87 -6.05
CA LEU A 282 -21.67 -22.44 -6.37
C LEU A 282 -22.70 -23.55 -6.11
N GLY A 283 -22.33 -24.81 -6.37
CA GLY A 283 -23.14 -25.97 -6.03
C GLY A 283 -23.40 -26.09 -4.53
N PHE A 284 -22.35 -25.98 -3.71
CA PHE A 284 -22.48 -25.99 -2.26
C PHE A 284 -23.20 -24.75 -1.72
N ALA A 285 -22.96 -23.57 -2.29
CA ALA A 285 -23.68 -22.34 -1.93
C ALA A 285 -25.17 -22.45 -2.16
N SER A 286 -25.56 -23.03 -3.30
CA SER A 286 -26.96 -23.31 -3.60
C SER A 286 -27.54 -24.32 -2.60
N ALA A 287 -26.80 -25.38 -2.27
CA ALA A 287 -27.24 -26.41 -1.32
C ALA A 287 -27.43 -25.84 0.11
N PHE A 288 -26.50 -25.04 0.60
CA PHE A 288 -26.60 -24.39 1.91
C PHE A 288 -27.69 -23.32 1.95
N ALA A 289 -27.87 -22.53 0.88
CA ALA A 289 -28.96 -21.55 0.82
C ALA A 289 -30.35 -22.23 0.89
N ILE A 290 -30.50 -23.41 0.28
CA ILE A 290 -31.73 -24.21 0.38
C ILE A 290 -31.87 -24.80 1.79
N LEU A 291 -30.79 -25.31 2.36
CA LEU A 291 -30.80 -25.99 3.65
C LEU A 291 -31.10 -25.04 4.82
N PHE A 292 -30.52 -23.84 4.78
CA PHE A 292 -30.74 -22.78 5.76
C PHE A 292 -31.88 -21.82 5.39
N ARG A 293 -32.79 -22.23 4.50
CA ARG A 293 -33.91 -21.37 4.07
C ARG A 293 -34.77 -20.87 5.24
N ASN A 294 -34.85 -21.62 6.33
CA ASN A 294 -35.61 -21.23 7.52
C ASN A 294 -34.77 -20.42 8.54
N ASP A 295 -33.44 -20.38 8.40
CA ASP A 295 -32.49 -19.78 9.35
C ASP A 295 -31.65 -18.66 8.68
N GLN A 296 -32.19 -17.99 7.66
CA GLN A 296 -31.46 -17.06 6.78
C GLN A 296 -30.91 -15.83 7.51
N GLU A 297 -31.63 -15.32 8.52
CA GLU A 297 -31.27 -14.10 9.26
C GLU A 297 -30.04 -14.27 10.16
N VAL A 298 -29.80 -15.49 10.66
CA VAL A 298 -28.71 -15.77 11.62
C VAL A 298 -27.41 -16.13 10.91
N ASN A 299 -27.50 -16.77 9.73
CA ASN A 299 -26.36 -17.41 9.09
C ASN A 299 -25.93 -16.76 7.76
N HIS A 300 -26.50 -15.61 7.39
CA HIS A 300 -26.19 -14.87 6.15
C HIS A 300 -26.32 -15.72 4.86
N PHE A 301 -27.30 -16.64 4.85
CA PHE A 301 -27.67 -17.46 3.68
C PHE A 301 -28.94 -16.95 3.00
N ASP A 302 -29.23 -15.66 3.15
CA ASP A 302 -30.41 -14.98 2.63
C ASP A 302 -30.44 -14.92 1.09
N THR A 303 -29.29 -14.71 0.47
CA THR A 303 -29.14 -14.60 -0.98
C THR A 303 -27.97 -15.44 -1.47
N LEU A 304 -28.04 -15.89 -2.72
CA LEU A 304 -27.00 -16.72 -3.33
C LEU A 304 -25.59 -16.07 -3.30
N PRO A 305 -25.42 -14.75 -3.53
CA PRO A 305 -24.12 -14.09 -3.40
C PRO A 305 -23.58 -14.10 -1.96
N HIS A 306 -24.43 -13.85 -0.96
CA HIS A 306 -24.02 -13.88 0.45
C HIS A 306 -23.66 -15.30 0.89
N ALA A 307 -24.46 -16.31 0.47
CA ALA A 307 -24.16 -17.71 0.67
C ALA A 307 -22.82 -18.11 0.05
N PHE A 308 -22.55 -17.67 -1.19
CA PHE A 308 -21.29 -17.92 -1.88
C PHE A 308 -20.10 -17.28 -1.15
N LEU A 309 -20.23 -16.01 -0.73
CA LEU A 309 -19.18 -15.30 0.00
C LEU A 309 -18.91 -15.92 1.38
N LYS A 310 -19.97 -16.34 2.09
CA LYS A 310 -19.84 -17.04 3.38
C LYS A 310 -19.05 -18.35 3.20
N ILE A 311 -19.41 -19.17 2.22
CA ILE A 311 -18.73 -20.43 1.93
C ILE A 311 -17.30 -20.23 1.46
N TYR A 312 -17.06 -19.20 0.62
CA TYR A 312 -15.71 -18.80 0.22
C TYR A 312 -14.85 -18.41 1.42
N SER A 313 -15.38 -17.58 2.34
CA SER A 313 -14.68 -17.17 3.55
C SER A 313 -14.37 -18.35 4.47
N SER A 314 -15.25 -19.34 4.49
CA SER A 314 -15.15 -20.55 5.30
C SER A 314 -14.54 -21.71 4.48
N GLN A 315 -13.39 -21.51 3.84
CA GLN A 315 -12.79 -22.50 2.93
C GLN A 315 -12.44 -23.85 3.60
N SER A 316 -12.24 -23.87 4.93
CA SER A 316 -12.02 -25.08 5.74
C SER A 316 -13.30 -25.73 6.28
N GLY A 317 -14.47 -25.19 5.94
CA GLY A 317 -15.76 -25.57 6.53
C GLY A 317 -16.37 -24.45 7.37
N LEU A 318 -17.70 -24.50 7.52
CA LEU A 318 -18.48 -23.61 8.38
C LEU A 318 -18.29 -23.96 9.87
N ASP A 319 -18.50 -22.96 10.72
CA ASP A 319 -18.40 -23.12 12.16
C ASP A 319 -19.42 -24.13 12.68
N TYR A 320 -18.95 -25.08 13.48
CA TYR A 320 -19.76 -26.16 14.03
C TYR A 320 -20.96 -25.65 14.87
N THR A 321 -20.81 -24.48 15.48
CA THR A 321 -21.87 -23.82 16.26
C THR A 321 -23.03 -23.37 15.39
N GLU A 322 -22.78 -22.85 14.19
CA GLU A 322 -23.80 -22.44 13.21
C GLU A 322 -24.60 -23.65 12.69
N MET A 323 -23.99 -24.84 12.73
CA MET A 323 -24.63 -26.07 12.30
C MET A 323 -25.61 -26.63 13.33
N LEU A 324 -25.19 -26.59 14.60
CA LEU A 324 -25.99 -27.08 15.71
C LEU A 324 -27.19 -26.17 16.02
N SER A 325 -27.08 -24.87 15.72
CA SER A 325 -28.18 -23.91 15.87
C SER A 325 -29.21 -23.98 14.74
N SER A 326 -28.95 -24.78 13.70
CA SER A 326 -29.83 -24.88 12.53
C SER A 326 -31.10 -25.69 12.79
N SER A 327 -32.14 -25.40 12.02
CA SER A 327 -33.40 -26.13 12.00
C SER A 327 -33.21 -27.63 11.67
N VAL A 328 -32.16 -27.98 10.91
CA VAL A 328 -31.85 -29.34 10.45
C VAL A 328 -30.36 -29.68 10.65
N PRO A 329 -29.93 -29.94 11.90
CA PRO A 329 -28.52 -30.03 12.25
C PRO A 329 -27.80 -31.22 11.62
N LEU A 330 -28.49 -32.34 11.41
CA LEU A 330 -27.88 -33.54 10.85
C LEU A 330 -27.51 -33.38 9.35
N PRO A 331 -28.44 -33.03 8.43
CA PRO A 331 -28.09 -32.77 7.04
C PRO A 331 -27.10 -31.62 6.88
N ALA A 332 -27.21 -30.58 7.72
CA ALA A 332 -26.24 -29.48 7.73
C ALA A 332 -24.86 -30.04 8.00
N THR A 333 -24.67 -30.71 9.15
CA THR A 333 -23.37 -31.25 9.58
C THR A 333 -22.76 -32.16 8.52
N LEU A 334 -23.53 -33.07 7.94
CA LEU A 334 -23.07 -33.95 6.87
C LEU A 334 -22.61 -33.18 5.63
N LEU A 335 -23.38 -32.16 5.21
CA LEU A 335 -23.04 -31.34 4.06
C LEU A 335 -21.77 -30.52 4.30
N ASN A 336 -21.55 -29.98 5.50
CA ASN A 336 -20.33 -29.27 5.85
C ASN A 336 -19.11 -30.18 5.95
N VAL A 337 -19.25 -31.39 6.51
CA VAL A 337 -18.17 -32.38 6.51
C VAL A 337 -17.78 -32.74 5.08
N ALA A 338 -18.76 -32.96 4.19
CA ALA A 338 -18.50 -33.22 2.79
C ALA A 338 -17.82 -32.03 2.09
N TYR A 339 -18.29 -30.81 2.35
CA TYR A 339 -17.70 -29.58 1.83
C TYR A 339 -16.25 -29.39 2.30
N ALA A 340 -16.00 -29.50 3.60
CA ALA A 340 -14.66 -29.36 4.20
C ALA A 340 -13.70 -30.43 3.66
N PHE A 341 -14.17 -31.66 3.47
CA PHE A 341 -13.37 -32.71 2.85
C PHE A 341 -13.05 -32.40 1.38
N ILE A 342 -14.07 -32.07 0.57
CA ILE A 342 -13.88 -31.83 -0.86
C ILE A 342 -13.06 -30.55 -1.11
N MET A 343 -13.45 -29.42 -0.54
CA MET A 343 -12.74 -28.15 -0.74
C MET A 343 -11.40 -28.14 -0.01
N GLY A 344 -11.42 -28.39 1.30
CA GLY A 344 -10.25 -28.22 2.16
C GLY A 344 -9.21 -29.32 2.00
N MET A 345 -9.61 -30.59 1.89
CA MET A 345 -8.66 -31.69 1.75
C MET A 345 -8.38 -32.08 0.30
N VAL A 346 -9.38 -32.15 -0.58
CA VAL A 346 -9.16 -32.64 -1.96
C VAL A 346 -8.71 -31.51 -2.87
N LEU A 347 -9.51 -30.46 -3.01
CA LEU A 347 -9.28 -29.41 -4.02
C LEU A 347 -8.10 -28.51 -3.68
N VAL A 348 -7.93 -28.07 -2.43
CA VAL A 348 -6.76 -27.26 -2.05
C VAL A 348 -5.46 -28.04 -2.23
N ASN A 349 -5.41 -29.32 -1.84
CA ASN A 349 -4.20 -30.14 -2.03
C ASN A 349 -3.91 -30.38 -3.53
N LEU A 350 -4.95 -30.61 -4.33
CA LEU A 350 -4.81 -30.73 -5.79
C LEU A 350 -4.36 -29.40 -6.42
N LEU A 351 -4.89 -28.26 -5.96
CA LEU A 351 -4.50 -26.93 -6.40
C LEU A 351 -3.02 -26.67 -6.14
N VAL A 352 -2.52 -26.98 -4.94
CA VAL A 352 -1.11 -26.85 -4.58
C VAL A 352 -0.23 -27.72 -5.49
N GLY A 353 -0.65 -28.96 -5.76
CA GLY A 353 0.07 -29.85 -6.67
C GLY A 353 0.15 -29.33 -8.10
N ILE A 354 -0.98 -28.88 -8.67
CA ILE A 354 -1.03 -28.32 -10.03
C ILE A 354 -0.25 -27.00 -10.08
N MET A 355 -0.41 -26.13 -9.09
CA MET A 355 0.28 -24.84 -9.01
C MET A 355 1.80 -25.02 -8.91
N SER A 356 2.28 -26.01 -8.16
CA SER A 356 3.70 -26.32 -8.08
C SER A 356 4.26 -26.80 -9.43
N ASN A 357 3.52 -27.67 -10.12
CA ASN A 357 3.93 -28.13 -11.46
C ASN A 357 3.90 -26.99 -12.50
N ALA A 358 2.88 -26.14 -12.44
CA ALA A 358 2.75 -24.96 -13.29
C ALA A 358 3.91 -23.98 -13.08
N LEU A 359 4.21 -23.67 -11.81
CA LEU A 359 5.32 -22.81 -11.44
C LEU A 359 6.66 -23.35 -11.95
N ASN A 360 6.92 -24.65 -11.76
CA ASN A 360 8.13 -25.29 -12.25
C ASN A 360 8.27 -25.20 -13.78
N ARG A 361 7.16 -25.34 -14.52
CA ARG A 361 7.20 -25.19 -15.98
C ARG A 361 7.46 -23.75 -16.40
N VAL A 362 6.85 -22.78 -15.73
CA VAL A 362 6.99 -21.36 -16.03
C VAL A 362 8.41 -20.85 -15.72
N THR A 363 9.08 -21.42 -14.71
CA THR A 363 10.44 -21.04 -14.30
C THR A 363 11.57 -21.64 -15.15
N GLN A 364 11.32 -22.71 -15.92
CA GLN A 364 12.34 -23.36 -16.77
C GLN A 364 13.04 -22.40 -17.75
N HIS A 365 12.37 -21.34 -18.18
CA HIS A 365 12.90 -20.36 -19.14
C HIS A 365 13.05 -18.95 -18.56
N GLU A 366 13.18 -18.82 -17.23
CA GLU A 366 13.27 -17.53 -16.55
C GLU A 366 14.43 -16.67 -17.05
N ALA A 367 15.61 -17.27 -17.30
CA ALA A 367 16.78 -16.53 -17.79
C ALA A 367 16.55 -15.89 -19.18
N LEU A 368 15.85 -16.61 -20.08
CA LEU A 368 15.52 -16.10 -21.40
C LEU A 368 14.44 -15.01 -21.31
N LYS A 369 13.42 -15.21 -20.46
CA LYS A 369 12.37 -14.21 -20.19
C LYS A 369 12.97 -12.92 -19.64
N LEU A 370 13.93 -13.01 -18.71
CA LEU A 370 14.63 -11.84 -18.17
C LEU A 370 15.39 -11.07 -19.26
N LEU A 371 16.11 -11.77 -20.15
CA LEU A 371 16.81 -11.12 -21.27
C LEU A 371 15.82 -10.45 -22.23
N LEU A 372 14.69 -11.10 -22.51
CA LEU A 372 13.63 -10.56 -23.33
C LEU A 372 13.02 -9.30 -22.70
N HIS A 373 12.69 -9.31 -21.39
CA HIS A 373 12.17 -8.13 -20.71
C HIS A 373 13.16 -6.97 -20.71
N LYS A 374 14.46 -7.24 -20.56
CA LYS A 374 15.48 -6.20 -20.67
C LYS A 374 15.54 -5.60 -22.07
N ALA A 375 15.52 -6.45 -23.09
CA ALA A 375 15.50 -5.99 -24.49
C ALA A 375 14.25 -5.16 -24.79
N GLN A 376 13.07 -5.59 -24.30
CA GLN A 376 11.81 -4.85 -24.45
C GLN A 376 11.86 -3.49 -23.76
N VAL A 377 12.32 -3.43 -22.50
CA VAL A 377 12.41 -2.14 -21.78
C VAL A 377 13.42 -1.20 -22.45
N ILE A 378 14.53 -1.73 -22.99
CA ILE A 378 15.47 -0.93 -23.77
C ILE A 378 14.79 -0.40 -25.03
N ASP A 379 14.14 -1.26 -25.81
CA ASP A 379 13.41 -0.88 -27.03
C ASP A 379 12.34 0.19 -26.77
N GLU A 380 11.55 0.04 -25.69
CA GLU A 380 10.55 1.03 -25.26
C GLU A 380 11.17 2.37 -24.85
N LEU A 381 12.30 2.34 -24.14
CA LEU A 381 13.03 3.56 -23.74
C LEU A 381 13.68 4.26 -24.94
N GLU A 382 14.18 3.50 -25.91
CA GLU A 382 14.75 4.03 -27.16
C GLU A 382 13.66 4.65 -28.04
N ALA A 383 12.51 3.98 -28.16
CA ALA A 383 11.37 4.49 -28.93
C ALA A 383 10.76 5.78 -28.35
N THR A 384 10.91 6.00 -27.05
CA THR A 384 10.40 7.18 -26.33
C THR A 384 11.45 8.26 -26.12
N LEU A 385 12.67 8.05 -26.61
CA LEU A 385 13.77 8.97 -26.39
C LEU A 385 13.50 10.30 -27.10
N PRO A 386 13.67 11.46 -26.44
CA PRO A 386 13.54 12.74 -27.11
C PRO A 386 14.63 12.91 -28.18
N ARG A 387 14.28 13.47 -29.35
CA ARG A 387 15.22 13.69 -30.48
C ARG A 387 16.50 14.43 -30.09
N TRP A 388 16.42 15.39 -29.16
CA TRP A 388 17.60 16.13 -28.70
C TRP A 388 18.59 15.26 -27.92
N LEU A 389 18.13 14.19 -27.28
CA LEU A 389 18.96 13.22 -26.58
C LEU A 389 19.53 12.21 -27.59
N GLU A 390 18.72 11.81 -28.58
CA GLU A 390 19.12 10.95 -29.68
C GLU A 390 20.28 11.59 -30.46
N ASP A 391 20.13 12.83 -30.90
CA ASP A 391 21.16 13.59 -31.63
C ASP A 391 22.47 13.75 -30.84
N ARG A 392 22.40 13.77 -29.51
CA ARG A 392 23.57 13.93 -28.63
C ARG A 392 24.38 12.64 -28.48
N TYR A 393 23.71 11.48 -28.51
CA TYR A 393 24.34 10.18 -28.31
C TYR A 393 24.40 9.33 -29.58
N GLU A 394 23.90 9.82 -30.71
CA GLU A 394 23.87 9.13 -32.01
C GLU A 394 25.26 8.62 -32.42
N ALA A 395 26.31 9.43 -32.20
CA ALA A 395 27.68 9.07 -32.56
C ALA A 395 28.31 7.98 -31.69
N GLU A 396 27.81 7.79 -30.45
CA GLU A 396 28.45 6.92 -29.44
C GLU A 396 27.65 5.63 -29.19
N TRP A 397 26.31 5.69 -29.22
CA TRP A 397 25.44 4.55 -28.91
C TRP A 397 24.86 3.86 -30.15
N TYR A 398 24.66 4.60 -31.25
CA TYR A 398 24.06 4.06 -32.49
C TYR A 398 24.96 4.32 -33.70
N PRO A 399 26.12 3.64 -33.81
CA PRO A 399 26.96 3.77 -34.99
C PRO A 399 26.17 3.37 -36.24
N ARG A 400 25.90 4.35 -37.12
CA ARG A 400 25.09 4.17 -38.34
C ARG A 400 25.58 3.05 -39.27
N HIS A 401 26.85 2.65 -39.13
CA HIS A 401 27.46 1.61 -39.94
C HIS A 401 28.21 0.63 -39.03
N ILE A 402 27.79 -0.64 -39.07
CA ILE A 402 28.51 -1.73 -38.41
C ILE A 402 29.36 -2.41 -39.49
N HIS A 403 30.67 -2.21 -39.41
CA HIS A 403 31.62 -2.89 -40.28
C HIS A 403 31.87 -4.30 -39.73
N VAL A 404 31.17 -5.30 -40.28
CA VAL A 404 31.40 -6.71 -39.94
C VAL A 404 32.41 -7.31 -40.91
N LEU A 405 33.65 -7.48 -40.46
CA LEU A 405 34.65 -8.26 -41.19
C LEU A 405 34.44 -9.73 -40.85
N ARG A 406 33.83 -10.48 -41.78
CA ARG A 406 33.68 -11.94 -41.67
C ARG A 406 34.65 -12.60 -42.64
N ILE A 407 35.40 -13.59 -42.16
CA ILE A 407 36.15 -14.50 -43.02
C ILE A 407 35.10 -15.35 -43.75
N ASP A 408 35.05 -15.18 -45.06
CA ASP A 408 34.20 -15.98 -45.93
C ASP A 408 34.71 -17.44 -45.90
N PRO A 409 33.98 -18.38 -45.28
CA PRO A 409 34.47 -19.75 -45.11
C PRO A 409 34.69 -20.46 -46.45
N ASP A 410 33.98 -20.02 -47.50
CA ASP A 410 34.07 -20.59 -48.84
C ASP A 410 35.20 -19.97 -49.68
N ARG A 411 35.80 -18.86 -49.19
CA ARG A 411 36.98 -18.19 -49.75
C ARG A 411 38.15 -18.17 -48.76
N ILE A 412 38.21 -19.13 -47.84
CA ILE A 412 39.51 -19.58 -47.36
C ILE A 412 40.15 -20.27 -48.56
N ASP A 413 40.63 -19.46 -49.51
CA ASP A 413 41.65 -19.89 -50.46
C ASP A 413 42.67 -20.60 -49.59
N ARG A 414 42.87 -21.89 -49.88
CA ARG A 414 43.90 -22.71 -49.26
C ARG A 414 45.08 -21.79 -49.07
N VAL A 415 45.35 -21.41 -47.82
CA VAL A 415 46.49 -20.57 -47.51
C VAL A 415 47.64 -21.33 -48.11
N ASP A 416 48.20 -20.79 -49.20
CA ASP A 416 49.28 -21.44 -49.92
C ASP A 416 50.46 -21.34 -48.96
N LEU A 417 50.59 -22.37 -48.12
CA LEU A 417 51.58 -22.44 -47.07
C LEU A 417 52.97 -22.19 -47.68
N ASP A 418 53.15 -22.59 -48.94
CA ASP A 418 54.36 -22.37 -49.72
C ASP A 418 54.67 -20.88 -49.98
N ALA A 419 53.65 -20.01 -50.05
CA ALA A 419 53.83 -18.56 -50.21
C ALA A 419 54.20 -17.85 -48.89
N LEU A 420 53.80 -18.40 -47.74
CA LEU A 420 54.22 -17.91 -46.42
C LEU A 420 55.65 -18.32 -46.06
N TRP A 421 56.15 -19.42 -46.65
CA TRP A 421 57.52 -19.92 -46.48
C TRP A 421 58.45 -19.57 -47.65
N ALA A 422 57.96 -18.85 -48.67
CA ALA A 422 58.78 -18.36 -49.76
C ALA A 422 59.85 -17.41 -49.18
N PRO A 423 61.16 -17.70 -49.36
CA PRO A 423 62.21 -16.85 -48.81
C PRO A 423 62.09 -15.47 -49.45
N GLN A 424 61.90 -14.46 -48.61
CA GLN A 424 61.90 -13.06 -49.03
C GLN A 424 63.27 -12.75 -49.66
N GLN A 425 63.33 -12.81 -51.00
CA GLN A 425 64.51 -12.41 -51.78
C GLN A 425 64.68 -10.91 -51.64
N ASN A 426 65.43 -10.54 -50.61
CA ASN A 426 65.89 -9.18 -50.39
C ASN A 426 66.91 -8.85 -51.49
N THR A 427 66.54 -7.91 -52.34
CA THR A 427 67.42 -7.21 -53.28
C THR A 427 68.49 -6.45 -52.49
N GLY A 428 69.76 -6.83 -52.61
CA GLY A 428 70.87 -6.07 -52.02
C GLY A 428 72.20 -6.81 -52.10
N ASP A 429 73.15 -6.19 -52.77
CA ASP A 429 74.44 -6.69 -53.23
C ASP A 429 75.44 -7.22 -52.18
N ALA A 430 76.32 -8.09 -52.67
CA ALA A 430 77.72 -8.31 -52.27
C ALA A 430 78.06 -8.97 -50.90
N GLY A 431 78.52 -10.22 -50.99
CA GLY A 431 79.79 -10.60 -50.36
C GLY A 431 79.77 -11.56 -49.17
N LYS A 432 80.24 -12.79 -49.44
CA LYS A 432 80.95 -13.74 -48.55
C LYS A 432 80.23 -14.34 -47.31
N SER A 433 80.39 -15.67 -47.24
CA SER A 433 80.59 -16.50 -46.05
C SER A 433 79.38 -17.17 -45.39
N GLU A 434 79.29 -18.48 -45.66
CA GLU A 434 79.14 -19.61 -44.72
C GLU A 434 78.13 -19.58 -43.55
N SER A 435 77.29 -20.64 -43.60
CA SER A 435 76.81 -21.49 -42.50
C SER A 435 75.94 -20.88 -41.38
N SER A 436 74.64 -21.23 -41.39
CA SER A 436 73.85 -21.59 -40.19
C SER A 436 72.37 -21.86 -40.54
N GLY A 437 72.09 -22.98 -41.21
CA GLY A 437 70.72 -23.37 -41.62
C GLY A 437 70.02 -24.39 -40.71
N TRP A 438 70.68 -24.94 -39.69
CA TRP A 438 70.17 -26.11 -38.93
C TRP A 438 69.67 -25.79 -37.51
N GLY A 439 69.57 -24.52 -37.13
CA GLY A 439 69.14 -24.10 -35.77
C GLY A 439 67.63 -23.89 -35.60
N ASN A 440 66.91 -23.53 -36.67
CA ASN A 440 65.50 -23.13 -36.55
C ASN A 440 64.51 -24.29 -36.53
N GLU A 441 64.80 -25.43 -37.18
CA GLU A 441 63.90 -26.59 -37.14
C GLU A 441 63.83 -27.22 -35.74
N GLN A 442 64.97 -27.34 -35.04
CA GLN A 442 64.99 -27.87 -33.68
C GLN A 442 64.23 -26.97 -32.69
N HIS A 443 64.28 -25.65 -32.89
CA HIS A 443 63.57 -24.70 -32.05
C HIS A 443 62.06 -24.71 -32.29
N VAL A 444 61.61 -25.04 -33.50
CA VAL A 444 60.18 -25.19 -33.83
C VAL A 444 59.65 -26.53 -33.32
N VAL A 445 60.42 -27.62 -33.44
CA VAL A 445 60.05 -28.92 -32.88
C VAL A 445 59.94 -28.85 -31.34
N ALA A 446 60.89 -28.18 -30.67
CA ALA A 446 60.82 -27.99 -29.22
C ALA A 446 59.58 -27.17 -28.77
N ARG A 447 59.17 -26.16 -29.55
CA ARG A 447 57.94 -25.38 -29.29
C ARG A 447 56.67 -26.20 -29.48
N LEU A 448 56.64 -27.10 -30.47
CA LEU A 448 55.52 -28.01 -30.70
C LEU A 448 55.36 -29.00 -29.54
N ASP A 449 56.46 -29.54 -29.03
CA ASP A 449 56.45 -30.44 -27.88
C ASP A 449 55.99 -29.72 -26.59
N GLU A 450 56.39 -28.46 -26.37
CA GLU A 450 55.89 -27.64 -25.25
C GLU A 450 54.38 -27.40 -25.33
N ILE A 451 53.86 -27.06 -26.51
CA ILE A 451 52.43 -26.80 -26.72
C ILE A 451 51.62 -28.09 -26.53
N GLN A 452 52.13 -29.23 -27.02
CA GLN A 452 51.48 -30.52 -26.86
C GLN A 452 51.46 -30.97 -25.39
N ALA A 453 52.52 -30.71 -24.62
CA ALA A 453 52.55 -30.96 -23.18
C ALA A 453 51.55 -30.07 -22.41
N ALA A 454 51.42 -28.80 -22.80
CA ALA A 454 50.46 -27.87 -22.18
C ALA A 454 49.01 -28.30 -22.44
N LEU A 455 48.68 -28.77 -23.64
CA LEU A 455 47.36 -29.32 -23.99
C LEU A 455 47.03 -30.59 -23.18
N MET A 456 48.00 -31.48 -22.98
CA MET A 456 47.80 -32.66 -22.13
C MET A 456 47.56 -32.29 -20.66
N GLN A 457 48.23 -31.26 -20.13
CA GLN A 457 47.96 -30.77 -18.78
C GLN A 457 46.55 -30.16 -18.66
N LEU A 458 46.11 -29.39 -19.66
CA LEU A 458 44.79 -28.77 -19.64
C LEU A 458 43.67 -29.81 -19.69
N THR A 459 43.82 -30.84 -20.54
CA THR A 459 42.85 -31.94 -20.64
C THR A 459 42.81 -32.78 -19.35
N ALA A 460 43.95 -33.04 -18.72
CA ALA A 460 44.01 -33.69 -17.41
C ALA A 460 43.35 -32.86 -16.29
N GLN A 461 43.52 -31.53 -16.31
CA GLN A 461 42.83 -30.64 -15.37
C GLN A 461 41.31 -30.63 -15.59
N MET A 462 40.85 -30.63 -16.85
CA MET A 462 39.43 -30.71 -17.17
C MET A 462 38.81 -32.03 -16.71
N GLN A 463 39.47 -33.16 -16.91
CA GLN A 463 39.00 -34.46 -16.40
C GLN A 463 38.95 -34.50 -14.87
N LYS A 464 39.97 -33.96 -14.20
CA LYS A 464 39.97 -33.85 -12.73
C LYS A 464 38.82 -32.96 -12.24
N HIS A 465 38.52 -31.88 -12.96
CA HIS A 465 37.42 -30.99 -12.60
C HIS A 465 36.05 -31.65 -12.81
N GLN A 466 35.88 -32.46 -13.87
CA GLN A 466 34.66 -33.24 -14.11
C GLN A 466 34.45 -34.35 -13.06
N LEU A 467 35.53 -34.99 -12.59
CA LEU A 467 35.44 -35.99 -11.51
C LEU A 467 35.09 -35.38 -10.15
N ILE A 468 35.47 -34.12 -9.91
CA ILE A 468 35.15 -33.40 -8.66
C ILE A 468 33.71 -32.84 -8.69
N THR A 469 33.18 -32.46 -9.86
CA THR A 469 31.81 -31.95 -10.01
C THR A 469 30.76 -33.02 -10.35
N GLY A 470 31.18 -34.20 -10.81
CA GLY A 470 30.30 -35.32 -11.19
C GLY A 470 29.83 -36.24 -10.06
N GLY A 471 30.11 -35.92 -8.79
CA GLY A 471 29.68 -36.72 -7.63
C GLY A 471 28.18 -36.68 -7.32
N HIS A 472 27.40 -35.79 -7.94
CA HIS A 472 25.95 -35.69 -7.76
C HIS A 472 25.23 -35.43 -9.10
N SER A 473 25.10 -36.45 -9.94
CA SER A 473 23.88 -36.71 -10.73
C SER A 473 24.09 -37.89 -11.66
N SER A 474 23.56 -39.04 -11.25
CA SER A 474 23.28 -40.15 -12.15
C SER A 474 22.14 -39.72 -13.08
N THR A 475 22.40 -39.54 -14.38
CA THR A 475 21.45 -39.69 -15.50
C THR A 475 22.09 -39.23 -16.81
N ALA A 476 22.72 -40.16 -17.54
CA ALA A 476 23.03 -39.96 -18.95
C ALA A 476 23.13 -41.32 -19.66
N ASN A 477 21.97 -41.97 -19.84
CA ASN A 477 21.76 -43.02 -20.83
C ASN A 477 20.68 -42.49 -21.77
N CYS A 478 21.08 -41.72 -22.78
CA CYS A 478 20.30 -41.40 -23.98
C CYS A 478 21.21 -40.54 -24.87
N LEU A 479 21.95 -41.18 -25.77
CA LEU A 479 22.44 -40.66 -27.05
C LEU A 479 23.34 -41.73 -27.68
N ASN A 480 22.71 -42.79 -28.18
CA ASN A 480 23.27 -43.70 -29.17
C ASN A 480 22.10 -44.30 -29.95
N GLU A 481 21.49 -43.46 -30.79
CA GLU A 481 20.68 -43.85 -31.95
C GLU A 481 20.52 -42.60 -32.82
N ILE A 482 21.42 -42.44 -33.79
CA ILE A 482 21.28 -41.96 -35.18
C ILE A 482 22.68 -41.94 -35.81
#